data_AF-A0A383C616-F1
#
_entry.id   AF-A0A383C616-F1
#
_cell.length_a   1.000
_cell.length_b   1.000
_cell.length_c   1.000
_cell.angle_alpha   90.00
_cell.angle_beta   90.00
_cell.angle_gamma   90.00
#
_symmetry.space_group_name_H-M   'P 1'
#
loop_
_entity.id
_entity.type
_entity.pdbx_description
1 polymer ?
#
loop_
_entity_poly.entity_id
_entity_poly.type
_entity_poly.pdbx_seq_one_letter_code
_entity_poly.pdbx_strand_id
1 'polypeptide(L)'
;MQALAMLQETAATPDELIQSLTERSRLMSGCIMVFAGMDSSRLRIIQAVENRGVPTAIFVVKHQADQTPMRSDFHLLEIGRIKEDMANL
;
A
#
# COMPACT_ATOMS: atom_id res chain seq x y z
N MET A 1 -23.87 2.37 -0.77
CA MET A 1 -22.88 3.43 -0.49
C MET A 1 -21.75 2.80 0.32
N GLN A 2 -20.72 2.28 -0.35
CA GLN A 2 -19.57 1.67 0.33
C GLN A 2 -18.63 2.80 0.75
N ALA A 3 -18.52 3.02 2.06
CA ALA A 3 -17.64 4.04 2.61
C ALA A 3 -16.18 3.58 2.45
N LEU A 4 -15.35 4.39 1.75
CA LEU A 4 -13.92 4.32 1.94
C LEU A 4 -13.65 4.66 3.41
N ALA A 5 -13.17 3.69 4.19
CA ALA A 5 -12.64 3.98 5.50
C ALA A 5 -11.34 4.76 5.31
N MET A 6 -11.42 6.10 5.36
CA MET A 6 -10.22 6.94 5.41
C MET A 6 -9.67 6.85 6.83
N LEU A 7 -8.56 6.13 6.99
CA LEU A 7 -7.76 6.25 8.21
C LEU A 7 -7.25 7.70 8.26
N GLN A 8 -7.59 8.42 9.33
CA GLN A 8 -7.01 9.73 9.64
C GLN A 8 -5.47 9.59 9.72
N GLU A 9 -4.71 10.69 9.61
CA GLU A 9 -3.27 10.63 9.88
C GLU A 9 -3.05 10.01 11.26
N THR A 10 -2.45 8.82 11.31
CA THR A 10 -2.21 8.08 12.54
C THR A 10 -0.70 7.99 12.77
N ALA A 11 -0.27 8.18 14.02
CA ALA A 11 1.08 7.87 14.46
C ALA A 11 1.26 6.36 14.74
N ALA A 12 0.36 5.51 14.24
CA ALA A 12 0.37 4.09 14.52
C ALA A 12 1.61 3.44 13.91
N THR A 13 2.21 2.60 14.72
CA THR A 13 3.27 1.69 14.31
C THR A 13 2.73 0.68 13.28
N PRO A 14 3.62 0.05 12.48
CA PRO A 14 3.23 -1.03 11.60
C PRO A 14 2.42 -2.14 12.28
N ASP A 15 2.72 -2.47 13.53
CA ASP A 15 2.03 -3.54 14.27
C ASP A 15 0.60 -3.13 14.67
N GLU A 16 0.39 -1.88 15.09
CA GLU A 16 -0.94 -1.33 15.38
C GLU A 16 -1.81 -1.24 14.11
N LEU A 17 -1.20 -0.92 12.97
CA LEU A 17 -1.89 -0.92 11.68
C LEU A 17 -2.29 -2.35 11.29
N ILE A 18 -1.39 -3.33 11.43
CA ILE A 18 -1.70 -4.74 11.17
C ILE A 18 -2.84 -5.23 12.07
N GLN A 19 -2.83 -4.85 13.35
CA GLN A 19 -3.91 -5.19 14.28
C GLN A 19 -5.24 -4.57 13.83
N SER A 20 -5.25 -3.28 13.48
CA SER A 20 -6.45 -2.59 12.99
C SER A 20 -7.00 -3.21 11.71
N LEU A 21 -6.12 -3.59 10.78
CA LEU A 21 -6.48 -4.30 9.55
C LEU A 21 -7.04 -5.69 9.88
N THR A 22 -6.50 -6.37 10.90
CA THR A 22 -6.99 -7.69 11.33
C THR A 22 -8.44 -7.61 11.79
N GLU A 23 -8.75 -6.67 12.67
CA GLU A 23 -10.10 -6.48 13.22
C GLU A 23 -11.13 -6.17 12.14
N ARG A 24 -10.70 -5.51 11.05
CA ARG A 24 -11.61 -5.00 10.00
C ARG A 24 -11.58 -5.80 8.70
N SER A 25 -10.65 -6.75 8.56
CA SER A 25 -10.41 -7.51 7.32
C SER A 25 -11.67 -8.14 6.71
N ARG A 26 -12.57 -8.69 7.54
CA ARG A 26 -13.84 -9.29 7.10
C ARG A 26 -14.81 -8.30 6.45
N LEU A 27 -14.62 -7.02 6.66
CA LEU A 27 -15.46 -5.95 6.12
C LEU A 27 -14.79 -5.27 4.91
N MET A 28 -13.57 -5.67 4.55
CA MET A 28 -12.81 -5.08 3.45
C MET A 28 -13.05 -5.86 2.15
N SER A 29 -13.60 -5.19 1.15
CA SER A 29 -13.68 -5.73 -0.22
C SER A 29 -12.40 -5.52 -1.02
N GLY A 30 -11.48 -4.70 -0.51
CA GLY A 30 -10.17 -4.43 -1.11
C GLY A 30 -9.37 -3.42 -0.29
N CYS A 31 -8.09 -3.28 -0.60
CA CYS A 31 -7.17 -2.35 0.03
C CYS A 31 -6.31 -1.64 -1.01
N ILE A 32 -6.13 -0.33 -0.86
CA ILE A 32 -5.16 0.44 -1.64
C ILE A 32 -4.08 0.90 -0.67
N MET A 33 -2.83 0.58 -0.96
CA MET A 33 -1.69 0.97 -0.14
C MET A 33 -0.74 1.81 -0.98
N VAL A 34 -0.42 3.02 -0.50
CA VAL A 34 0.49 3.95 -1.17
C VAL A 34 1.68 4.21 -0.25
N PHE A 35 2.89 3.91 -0.71
CA PHE A 35 4.12 4.06 0.06
C PHE A 35 5.08 5.03 -0.61
N ALA A 36 5.75 5.87 0.19
CA ALA A 36 6.93 6.62 -0.23
C ALA A 36 8.18 5.76 0.03
N GLY A 37 8.70 5.14 -1.04
CA GLY A 37 9.73 4.13 -0.95
C GLY A 37 9.23 2.79 -0.38
N MET A 38 10.14 1.82 -0.30
CA MET A 38 9.83 0.47 0.17
C MET A 38 10.93 -0.03 1.10
N ASP A 39 10.54 -0.71 2.17
CA ASP A 39 11.44 -1.36 3.13
C ASP A 39 10.79 -2.64 3.68
N SER A 40 11.53 -3.36 4.53
CA SER A 40 11.06 -4.60 5.14
C SER A 40 9.82 -4.41 6.02
N SER A 41 9.67 -3.27 6.69
CA SER A 41 8.49 -2.97 7.52
C SER A 41 7.24 -2.83 6.65
N ARG A 42 7.33 -2.13 5.52
CA ARG A 42 6.22 -1.98 4.56
C ARG A 42 5.85 -3.30 3.90
N LEU A 43 6.83 -4.11 3.52
CA LEU A 43 6.60 -5.46 3.00
C LEU A 43 5.86 -6.35 4.01
N ARG A 44 6.16 -6.22 5.31
CA ARG A 44 5.46 -6.97 6.36
C ARG A 44 3.98 -6.57 6.47
N ILE A 45 3.66 -5.28 6.32
CA ILE A 45 2.26 -4.81 6.33
C ILE A 45 1.53 -5.35 5.10
N ILE A 46 2.14 -5.28 3.91
CA ILE A 46 1.58 -5.84 2.67
C ILE A 46 1.26 -7.32 2.84
N GLN A 47 2.23 -8.11 3.30
CA GLN A 47 2.05 -9.55 3.53
C GLN A 47 0.94 -9.83 4.53
N ALA A 48 0.80 -9.02 5.57
CA ALA A 48 -0.29 -9.17 6.53
C ALA A 48 -1.67 -8.98 5.86
N VAL A 49 -1.83 -7.97 5.01
CA VAL A 49 -3.10 -7.75 4.29
C VAL A 49 -3.38 -8.87 3.28
N GLU A 50 -2.37 -9.23 2.47
CA GLU A 50 -2.48 -10.27 1.43
C GLU A 50 -2.85 -11.64 2.04
N ASN A 51 -2.20 -12.05 3.14
CA ASN A 51 -2.48 -13.31 3.82
C ASN A 51 -3.91 -13.43 4.35
N ARG A 52 -4.64 -12.33 4.45
CA ARG A 52 -6.05 -12.29 4.86
C ARG A 52 -7.02 -12.39 3.68
N GLY A 53 -6.51 -12.56 2.47
CA GLY A 53 -7.30 -12.70 1.26
C GLY A 53 -7.95 -11.40 0.79
N VAL A 54 -7.47 -10.25 1.28
CA VAL A 54 -7.98 -8.94 0.85
C VAL A 54 -7.29 -8.55 -0.47
N PRO A 55 -8.04 -8.35 -1.57
CA PRO A 55 -7.45 -7.86 -2.82
C PRO A 55 -6.76 -6.52 -2.59
N THR A 56 -5.45 -6.44 -2.87
CA THR A 56 -4.63 -5.28 -2.50
C THR A 56 -3.93 -4.70 -3.73
N ALA A 57 -4.14 -3.42 -3.98
CA ALA A 57 -3.38 -2.65 -4.97
C ALA A 57 -2.28 -1.86 -4.27
N ILE A 58 -1.04 -2.02 -4.73
CA ILE A 58 0.15 -1.47 -4.07
C ILE A 58 0.81 -0.46 -4.99
N PHE A 59 0.96 0.75 -4.49
CA PHE A 59 1.63 1.86 -5.16
C PHE A 59 2.88 2.24 -4.40
N VAL A 60 4.01 2.33 -5.11
CA VAL A 60 5.30 2.72 -4.52
C VAL A 60 5.82 3.94 -5.25
N VAL A 61 5.88 5.06 -4.54
CA VAL A 61 6.49 6.29 -5.02
C VAL A 61 8.00 6.19 -4.83
N LYS A 62 8.77 6.30 -5.91
CA LYS A 62 10.23 6.19 -5.91
C LYS A 62 10.91 7.35 -6.64
N HIS A 63 12.19 7.55 -6.34
CA HIS A 63 13.05 8.42 -7.14
C HIS A 63 13.55 7.67 -8.38
N GLN A 64 13.82 8.40 -9.47
CA GLN A 64 14.31 7.82 -10.72
C GLN A 64 15.63 7.04 -10.56
N ALA A 65 16.47 7.45 -9.61
CA ALA A 65 17.73 6.76 -9.29
C ALA A 65 17.54 5.50 -8.42
N ASP A 66 16.33 5.24 -7.92
CA ASP A 66 16.05 4.06 -7.09
C ASP A 66 15.90 2.81 -7.98
N GLN A 67 16.94 1.98 -7.94
CA GLN A 67 17.02 0.70 -8.65
C GLN A 67 16.70 -0.49 -7.75
N THR A 68 16.10 -0.27 -6.59
CA THR A 68 15.70 -1.36 -5.70
C THR A 68 14.78 -2.33 -6.45
N PRO A 69 15.15 -3.61 -6.60
CA PRO A 69 14.31 -4.59 -7.25
C PRO A 69 12.96 -4.69 -6.54
N MET A 70 11.87 -4.55 -7.29
CA MET A 70 10.52 -4.59 -6.74
C MET A 70 9.74 -5.76 -7.32
N ARG A 71 8.74 -6.24 -6.56
CA ARG A 71 7.79 -7.22 -7.07
C ARG A 71 7.08 -6.66 -8.31
N SER A 72 6.83 -7.51 -9.30
CA SER A 72 6.26 -7.11 -10.59
C SER A 72 4.79 -6.68 -10.53
N ASP A 73 4.08 -7.05 -9.47
CA ASP A 73 2.68 -6.70 -9.25
C ASP A 73 2.50 -5.35 -8.55
N PHE A 74 3.58 -4.62 -8.27
CA PHE A 74 3.52 -3.29 -7.69
C PHE A 74 3.46 -2.22 -8.77
N HIS A 75 2.62 -1.21 -8.56
CA HIS A 75 2.57 -0.03 -9.40
C HIS A 75 3.63 0.97 -8.93
N LEU A 76 4.65 1.19 -9.77
CA LEU A 76 5.75 2.09 -9.46
C LEU A 76 5.43 3.48 -10.01
N LEU A 77 5.52 4.49 -9.15
CA LEU A 77 5.26 5.90 -9.49
C LEU A 77 6.54 6.70 -9.29
N GLU A 78 7.00 7.41 -10.32
CA GLU A 78 8.18 8.25 -10.27
C GLU A 78 7.85 9.65 -9.73
N ILE A 79 8.66 10.13 -8.78
CA ILE A 79 8.54 11.50 -8.29
C ILE A 79 8.72 12.49 -9.44
N GLY A 80 7.78 13.42 -9.59
CA GLY A 80 7.72 14.37 -10.71
C GLY A 80 6.88 13.89 -11.89
N ARG A 81 6.54 12.59 -11.96
CA ARG A 81 5.78 11.97 -13.05
C ARG A 81 4.57 11.16 -12.60
N ILE A 82 4.25 11.21 -11.30
CA ILE A 82 3.11 10.52 -10.68
C ILE A 82 1.81 10.61 -11.50
N LYS A 83 1.46 11.80 -12.02
CA LYS A 83 0.24 11.97 -12.82
C LYS A 83 0.25 11.16 -14.12
N GLU A 84 1.40 11.13 -14.80
CA GLU A 84 1.59 10.39 -16.05
C GLU A 84 1.59 8.89 -15.77
N ASP A 85 2.30 8.47 -14.72
CA ASP A 85 2.35 7.07 -14.32
C ASP A 85 0.98 6.55 -13.92
N MET A 86 0.19 7.34 -13.19
CA MET A 86 -1.18 6.98 -12.83
C MET A 86 -2.13 6.90 -14.03
N ALA A 87 -1.89 7.66 -15.10
CA ALA A 87 -2.71 7.62 -16.30
C ALA A 87 -2.48 6.35 -17.15
N ASN A 88 -1.39 5.62 -16.89
CA ASN A 88 -0.99 4.42 -17.62
C ASN A 88 -1.30 3.11 -16.87
N LEU A 89 -2.03 3.19 -15.76
CA LEU A 89 -2.51 2.05 -14.95
C LEU A 89 -3.78 1.46 -15.54
#